data_AF-A0A5C1AHV6-F1
#
_entry.id   AF-A0A5C1AHV6-F1
#
_cell.length_a   1.000
_cell.length_b   1.000
_cell.length_c   1.000
_cell.angle_alpha   90.00
_cell.angle_beta   90.00
_cell.angle_gamma   90.00
#
_symmetry.space_group_name_H-M   'P 1'
#
loop_
_entity.id
_entity.type
_entity.pdbx_description
1 polymer ?
#
loop_
_entity_poly.entity_id
_entity_poly.type
_entity_poly.pdbx_seq_one_letter_code
_entity_poly.pdbx_strand_id
1 'polypeptide(L)'
;MSEDVVEIGSPRAAGMCPATCRRHAVGRRLLGLAGWLTAACTAVAVAFLPFDAGESLCGIWGCFPPVTALAALHLLWAVGFAMTVWTVTTEWPAALRPLGWLLVFTAVATAAAVPGRDVFRWFDHVPAEDHHYWPRRLGYTLATRTDVPLAQTLAAGVAYLMLGRRVGVDRAAPSTNQPAQVVNVLVPSSLEKS
;
A
#
# COMPACT_ATOMS: atom_id res chain seq x y z
N MET A 1 -52.13 39.22 8.02
CA MET A 1 -51.62 37.84 7.88
C MET A 1 -50.13 37.97 7.68
N SER A 2 -49.37 37.83 8.76
CA SER A 2 -47.91 37.87 8.75
C SER A 2 -47.40 36.46 8.53
N GLU A 3 -46.56 36.28 7.54
CA GLU A 3 -45.87 35.03 7.27
C GLU A 3 -44.63 34.97 8.16
N ASP A 4 -44.64 34.07 9.15
CA ASP A 4 -43.50 33.78 9.99
C ASP A 4 -42.45 33.03 9.16
N VAL A 5 -41.41 33.76 8.77
CA VAL A 5 -40.20 33.20 8.15
C VAL A 5 -39.43 32.46 9.24
N VAL A 6 -39.59 31.14 9.28
CA VAL A 6 -38.76 30.25 10.11
C VAL A 6 -37.38 30.17 9.48
N GLU A 7 -36.43 30.92 10.05
CA GLU A 7 -35.02 30.93 9.67
C GLU A 7 -34.37 29.60 10.08
N ILE A 8 -34.35 28.64 9.15
CA ILE A 8 -33.76 27.32 9.35
C ILE A 8 -32.22 27.45 9.36
N GLY A 9 -31.64 27.25 10.55
CA GLY A 9 -30.41 26.46 10.70
C GLY A 9 -29.10 27.23 10.56
N SER A 10 -28.68 27.88 11.64
CA SER A 10 -27.31 28.38 11.81
C SER A 10 -26.27 27.24 11.66
N PRO A 11 -25.29 27.34 10.75
CA PRO A 11 -24.23 26.35 10.56
C PRO A 11 -23.17 26.30 11.68
N ARG A 12 -23.44 26.86 12.86
CA ARG A 12 -22.46 26.96 13.96
C ARG A 12 -22.25 25.68 14.78
N ALA A 13 -22.97 24.59 14.50
CA ALA A 13 -22.78 23.31 15.22
C ALA A 13 -21.59 22.46 14.72
N ALA A 14 -20.83 22.90 13.70
CA ALA A 14 -19.72 22.14 13.14
C ALA A 14 -18.37 22.29 13.88
N GLY A 15 -18.30 23.12 14.93
CA GLY A 15 -17.02 23.57 15.50
C GLY A 15 -16.45 22.81 16.70
N MET A 16 -17.26 22.05 17.45
CA MET A 16 -16.77 21.36 18.65
C MET A 16 -16.63 19.88 18.40
N CYS A 17 -15.49 19.49 17.81
CA CYS A 17 -14.98 18.14 17.97
C CYS A 17 -14.51 18.03 19.44
N PRO A 18 -15.23 17.34 20.34
CA PRO A 18 -14.88 17.32 21.76
C PRO A 18 -13.46 16.75 21.96
N ALA A 19 -12.78 17.16 23.05
CA ALA A 19 -11.43 16.71 23.39
C ALA A 19 -11.25 15.16 23.40
N THR A 20 -12.35 14.42 23.50
CA THR A 20 -12.42 12.97 23.32
C THR A 20 -11.99 12.50 21.93
N CYS A 21 -12.29 13.22 20.84
CA CYS A 21 -11.85 12.84 19.48
C CYS A 21 -10.32 12.77 19.33
N ARG A 22 -9.58 13.70 19.98
CA ARG A 22 -8.12 13.69 19.94
C ARG A 22 -7.54 12.50 20.72
N ARG A 23 -8.12 12.14 21.88
CA ARG A 23 -7.66 10.99 22.68
C ARG A 23 -7.82 9.67 21.93
N HIS A 24 -8.94 9.49 21.21
CA HIS A 24 -9.18 8.28 20.41
C HIS A 24 -8.19 8.14 19.24
N ALA A 25 -7.83 9.25 18.58
CA ALA A 25 -6.85 9.23 17.48
C ALA A 25 -5.45 8.81 17.94
N VAL A 26 -4.99 9.37 19.08
CA VAL A 26 -3.67 9.01 19.66
C VAL A 26 -3.66 7.54 20.10
N GLY A 27 -4.71 7.08 20.80
CA GLY A 27 -4.81 5.69 21.25
C GLY A 27 -4.73 4.69 20.10
N ARG A 28 -5.44 4.94 18.99
CA ARG A 28 -5.40 4.08 17.79
C ARG A 28 -4.00 4.04 17.15
N ARG A 29 -3.28 5.17 17.10
CA ARG A 29 -1.91 5.21 16.58
C ARG A 29 -0.95 4.40 17.44
N LEU A 30 -1.02 4.55 18.77
CA LEU A 30 -0.19 3.79 19.70
C LEU A 30 -0.44 2.28 19.60
N LEU A 31 -1.71 1.86 19.55
CA LEU A 31 -2.07 0.46 19.38
C LEU A 31 -1.55 -0.12 18.06
N GLY A 32 -1.66 0.62 16.96
CA GLY A 32 -1.14 0.15 15.68
C GLY A 32 0.40 0.10 15.63
N LEU A 33 1.11 1.04 16.28
CA LEU A 33 2.56 0.98 16.42
C LEU A 33 2.99 -0.23 17.28
N ALA A 34 2.30 -0.48 18.40
CA ALA A 34 2.57 -1.65 19.24
C ALA A 34 2.33 -2.96 18.47
N GLY A 35 1.22 -3.04 17.72
CA GLY A 35 0.93 -4.18 16.85
C GLY A 35 1.99 -4.38 15.76
N TRP A 36 2.44 -3.30 15.13
CA TRP A 36 3.51 -3.33 14.12
C TRP A 36 4.84 -3.82 14.70
N LEU A 37 5.27 -3.29 15.87
CA LEU A 37 6.48 -3.73 16.56
C LEU A 37 6.41 -5.21 16.92
N THR A 38 5.26 -5.66 17.45
CA THR A 38 5.03 -7.07 17.79
C THR A 38 5.16 -7.95 16.55
N ALA A 39 4.57 -7.53 15.42
CA ALA A 39 4.67 -8.26 14.15
C ALA A 39 6.12 -8.30 13.62
N ALA A 40 6.87 -7.20 13.73
CA ALA A 40 8.27 -7.14 13.32
C ALA A 40 9.15 -8.05 14.19
N CYS A 41 8.99 -8.03 15.52
CA CYS A 41 9.68 -8.94 16.42
C CYS A 41 9.35 -10.40 16.12
N THR A 42 8.07 -10.70 15.84
CA THR A 42 7.63 -12.05 15.46
C THR A 42 8.27 -12.49 14.14
N ALA A 43 8.34 -11.61 13.14
CA ALA A 43 9.01 -11.89 11.87
C ALA A 43 10.49 -12.24 12.06
N VAL A 44 11.20 -11.50 12.92
CA VAL A 44 12.61 -11.79 13.25
C VAL A 44 12.73 -13.10 14.05
N ALA A 45 11.79 -13.38 14.97
CA ALA A 45 11.78 -14.61 15.76
C ALA A 45 11.73 -15.88 14.91
N VAL A 46 11.13 -15.82 13.71
CA VAL A 46 11.10 -16.95 12.74
C VAL A 46 12.50 -17.41 12.34
N ALA A 47 13.51 -16.54 12.34
CA ALA A 47 14.88 -16.90 12.01
C ALA A 47 15.52 -17.86 13.05
N PHE A 48 14.99 -17.90 14.27
CA PHE A 48 15.50 -18.73 15.37
C PHE A 48 14.74 -20.06 15.53
N LEU A 49 13.79 -20.36 14.64
CA LEU A 49 13.11 -21.65 14.67
C LEU A 49 14.11 -22.75 14.29
N PRO A 50 14.17 -23.88 15.03
CA PRO A 50 15.10 -24.98 14.79
C PRO A 50 14.65 -25.85 13.60
N PHE A 51 14.47 -25.22 12.44
CA PHE A 51 13.99 -25.85 11.22
C PHE A 51 15.02 -25.67 10.10
N ASP A 52 15.98 -26.59 10.02
CA ASP A 52 17.07 -26.57 9.03
C ASP A 52 16.75 -27.39 7.77
N ALA A 53 15.62 -27.11 7.13
CA ALA A 53 15.30 -27.75 5.84
C ALA A 53 16.19 -27.24 4.68
N GLY A 54 16.94 -26.15 4.89
CA GLY A 54 17.67 -25.44 3.82
C GLY A 54 19.10 -25.90 3.56
N GLU A 55 19.81 -26.40 4.56
CA GLU A 55 21.26 -26.71 4.44
C GLU A 55 21.56 -27.88 3.48
N SER A 56 20.55 -28.63 3.04
CA SER A 56 20.70 -29.81 2.20
C SER A 56 20.43 -29.58 0.70
N LEU A 57 20.07 -28.36 0.27
CA LEU A 57 19.74 -28.07 -1.13
C LEU A 57 20.86 -27.29 -1.84
N CYS A 58 22.00 -27.95 -2.04
CA CYS A 58 23.05 -27.49 -2.96
C CYS A 58 22.89 -28.17 -4.33
N GLY A 59 23.04 -27.41 -5.42
CA GLY A 59 23.01 -27.93 -6.79
C GLY A 59 23.75 -27.01 -7.77
N ILE A 60 23.56 -27.22 -9.08
CA ILE A 60 24.18 -26.38 -10.13
C ILE A 60 23.70 -24.90 -10.11
N TRP A 61 22.68 -24.61 -9.31
CA TRP A 61 22.16 -23.26 -9.01
C TRP A 61 22.77 -22.64 -7.74
N GLY A 62 23.71 -23.31 -7.06
CA GLY A 62 24.29 -22.89 -5.79
C GLY A 62 23.62 -23.54 -4.58
N CYS A 63 24.00 -23.10 -3.38
CA CYS A 63 23.40 -23.55 -2.12
C CYS A 63 22.30 -22.60 -1.67
N PHE A 64 21.16 -23.16 -1.28
CA PHE A 64 20.01 -22.40 -0.78
C PHE A 64 20.34 -21.80 0.60
N PRO A 65 20.09 -20.50 0.84
CA PRO A 65 20.26 -19.92 2.18
C PRO A 65 19.28 -20.58 3.16
N PRO A 66 19.50 -20.54 4.49
CA PRO A 66 18.56 -21.10 5.44
C PRO A 66 17.12 -20.59 5.20
N VAL A 67 16.17 -21.50 5.00
CA VAL A 67 14.78 -21.18 4.63
C VAL A 67 14.12 -20.28 5.68
N THR A 68 14.43 -20.52 6.96
CA THR A 68 13.97 -19.72 8.10
C THR A 68 14.46 -18.29 8.03
N ALA A 69 15.73 -18.05 7.68
CA ALA A 69 16.30 -16.72 7.52
C ALA A 69 15.65 -15.97 6.34
N LEU A 70 15.45 -16.65 5.21
CA LEU A 70 14.79 -16.07 4.04
C LEU A 70 13.32 -15.72 4.34
N ALA A 71 12.61 -16.62 5.02
CA ALA A 71 11.23 -16.40 5.44
C ALA A 71 11.13 -15.22 6.42
N ALA A 72 11.99 -15.17 7.43
CA ALA A 72 12.04 -14.07 8.40
C ALA A 72 12.24 -12.71 7.72
N LEU A 73 13.13 -12.64 6.72
CA LEU A 73 13.36 -11.41 5.99
C LEU A 73 12.16 -11.01 5.12
N HIS A 74 11.55 -11.96 4.42
CA HIS A 74 10.33 -11.70 3.64
C HIS A 74 9.15 -11.24 4.51
N LEU A 75 9.01 -11.80 5.71
CA LEU A 75 8.02 -11.37 6.70
C LEU A 75 8.33 -9.97 7.21
N LEU A 76 9.59 -9.65 7.49
CA LEU A 76 10.00 -8.31 7.91
C LEU A 76 9.67 -7.27 6.84
N TRP A 77 9.97 -7.57 5.57
CA TRP A 77 9.59 -6.71 4.45
C TRP A 77 8.07 -6.54 4.35
N ALA A 78 7.30 -7.63 4.49
CA ALA A 78 5.84 -7.57 4.45
C ALA A 78 5.27 -6.69 5.57
N VAL A 79 5.81 -6.81 6.80
CA VAL A 79 5.46 -5.96 7.95
C VAL A 79 5.83 -4.49 7.71
N GLY A 80 6.99 -4.24 7.11
CA GLY A 80 7.41 -2.90 6.68
C GLY A 80 6.43 -2.28 5.70
N PHE A 81 6.12 -2.99 4.60
CA PHE A 81 5.15 -2.51 3.62
C PHE A 81 3.75 -2.33 4.20
N ALA A 82 3.29 -3.22 5.09
CA ALA A 82 1.99 -3.09 5.74
C ALA A 82 1.86 -1.75 6.50
N MET A 83 2.93 -1.34 7.20
CA MET A 83 2.97 -0.02 7.87
C MET A 83 2.92 1.13 6.88
N THR A 84 3.62 1.03 5.74
CA THR A 84 3.56 2.06 4.70
C THR A 84 2.15 2.18 4.13
N VAL A 85 1.49 1.05 3.84
CA VAL A 85 0.12 1.01 3.31
C VAL A 85 -0.82 1.63 4.32
N TRP A 86 -0.73 1.25 5.60
CA TRP A 86 -1.55 1.84 6.64
C TRP A 86 -1.35 3.37 6.71
N THR A 87 -0.10 3.84 6.78
CA THR A 87 0.23 5.28 6.87
C THR A 87 -0.29 6.09 5.67
N VAL A 88 -0.05 5.61 4.45
CA VAL A 88 -0.47 6.31 3.23
C VAL A 88 -2.00 6.30 3.12
N THR A 89 -2.68 5.20 3.50
CA THR A 89 -4.15 5.16 3.48
C THR A 89 -4.79 6.14 4.46
N THR A 90 -4.13 6.42 5.59
CA THR A 90 -4.65 7.36 6.59
C THR A 90 -4.29 8.81 6.29
N GLU A 91 -3.07 9.09 5.83
CA GLU A 91 -2.56 10.45 5.71
C GLU A 91 -2.66 10.98 4.27
N TRP A 92 -2.48 10.12 3.25
CA TRP A 92 -2.41 10.53 1.83
C TRP A 92 -3.26 9.64 0.91
N PRO A 93 -4.59 9.59 1.10
CA PRO A 93 -5.46 8.70 0.33
C PRO A 93 -5.47 9.01 -1.18
N ALA A 94 -5.15 10.24 -1.58
CA ALA A 94 -5.01 10.62 -2.99
C ALA A 94 -3.79 9.96 -3.68
N ALA A 95 -2.76 9.59 -2.91
CA ALA A 95 -1.53 8.99 -3.42
C ALA A 95 -1.63 7.47 -3.67
N LEU A 96 -2.71 6.81 -3.21
CA LEU A 96 -2.85 5.35 -3.28
C LEU A 96 -2.72 4.81 -4.72
N ARG A 97 -3.43 5.41 -5.69
CA ARG A 97 -3.40 4.93 -7.08
C ARG A 97 -2.06 5.17 -7.78
N PRO A 98 -1.46 6.37 -7.76
CA PRO A 98 -0.16 6.57 -8.41
C PRO A 98 0.95 5.75 -7.77
N LEU A 99 0.99 5.65 -6.43
CA LEU A 99 1.97 4.79 -5.74
C LEU A 99 1.76 3.31 -6.05
N GLY A 100 0.51 2.86 -6.10
CA GLY A 100 0.19 1.48 -6.48
C GLY A 100 0.69 1.11 -7.87
N TRP A 101 0.44 1.97 -8.87
CA TRP A 101 0.96 1.77 -10.22
C TRP A 101 2.49 1.80 -10.25
N LEU A 102 3.11 2.79 -9.60
CA LEU A 102 4.55 2.90 -9.52
C LEU A 102 5.17 1.61 -8.98
N LEU A 103 4.68 1.10 -7.85
CA LEU A 103 5.19 -0.13 -7.23
C LEU A 103 4.97 -1.36 -8.12
N VAL A 104 3.82 -1.50 -8.77
CA VAL A 104 3.56 -2.62 -9.70
C VAL A 104 4.51 -2.55 -10.90
N PHE A 105 4.65 -1.38 -11.53
CA PHE A 105 5.54 -1.22 -12.68
C PHE A 105 6.99 -1.46 -12.30
N THR A 106 7.46 -0.92 -11.16
CA THR A 106 8.82 -1.19 -10.66
C THR A 106 9.01 -2.67 -10.38
N ALA A 107 8.07 -3.34 -9.69
CA ALA A 107 8.17 -4.77 -9.40
C ALA A 107 8.23 -5.62 -10.68
N VAL A 108 7.36 -5.35 -11.66
CA VAL A 108 7.34 -6.07 -12.94
C VAL A 108 8.62 -5.81 -13.75
N ALA A 109 9.05 -4.55 -13.85
CA ALA A 109 10.27 -4.19 -14.57
C ALA A 109 11.51 -4.84 -13.95
N THR A 110 11.64 -4.81 -12.62
CA THR A 110 12.76 -5.45 -11.92
C THR A 110 12.67 -6.98 -12.01
N ALA A 111 11.48 -7.58 -11.90
CA ALA A 111 11.28 -9.01 -12.06
C ALA A 111 11.60 -9.52 -13.47
N ALA A 112 11.49 -8.67 -14.50
CA ALA A 112 11.92 -9.00 -15.86
C ALA A 112 13.44 -8.79 -16.05
N ALA A 113 13.96 -7.63 -15.61
CA ALA A 113 15.35 -7.24 -15.87
C ALA A 113 16.38 -8.07 -15.11
N VAL A 114 16.11 -8.37 -13.83
CA VAL A 114 17.08 -9.04 -12.96
C VAL A 114 17.31 -10.49 -13.38
N PRO A 115 16.27 -11.33 -13.53
CA PRO A 115 16.50 -12.70 -13.89
C PRO A 115 16.92 -12.86 -15.34
N GLY A 116 16.48 -11.98 -16.25
CA GLY A 116 16.98 -11.98 -17.62
C GLY A 116 18.51 -11.93 -17.66
N ARG A 117 19.10 -10.98 -16.91
CA ARG A 117 20.56 -10.86 -16.82
C ARG A 117 21.24 -12.08 -16.18
N ASP A 118 20.67 -12.65 -15.11
CA ASP A 118 21.22 -13.85 -14.46
C ASP A 118 21.16 -15.07 -15.38
N VAL A 119 20.02 -15.26 -16.05
CA VAL A 119 19.77 -16.36 -16.97
C VAL A 119 20.72 -16.29 -18.17
N PHE A 120 20.86 -15.14 -18.82
CA PHE A 120 21.81 -14.99 -19.94
C PHE A 120 23.23 -15.38 -19.54
N ARG A 121 23.72 -14.87 -18.40
CA ARG A 121 25.06 -15.23 -17.89
C ARG A 121 25.20 -16.69 -17.55
N TRP A 122 24.14 -17.30 -17.01
CA TRP A 122 24.14 -18.71 -16.66
C TRP A 122 24.21 -19.61 -17.89
N PHE A 123 23.44 -19.29 -18.94
CA PHE A 123 23.46 -20.03 -20.21
C PHE A 123 24.85 -20.03 -20.86
N ASP A 124 25.63 -18.95 -20.73
CA ASP A 124 26.99 -18.85 -21.25
C ASP A 124 28.00 -19.77 -20.53
N HIS A 125 27.73 -20.16 -19.28
CA HIS A 125 28.69 -20.88 -18.42
C HIS A 125 28.28 -22.32 -18.12
N VAL A 126 27.05 -22.72 -18.44
CA VAL A 126 26.50 -24.03 -18.07
C VAL A 126 26.32 -24.91 -19.31
N PRO A 127 26.73 -26.20 -19.25
CA PRO A 127 26.53 -27.17 -20.33
C PRO A 127 25.07 -27.24 -20.81
N ALA A 128 24.88 -27.49 -22.10
CA ALA A 128 23.55 -27.53 -22.72
C ALA A 128 22.60 -28.58 -22.11
N GLU A 129 23.17 -29.66 -21.56
CA GLU A 129 22.44 -30.73 -20.88
C GLU A 129 21.75 -30.28 -19.58
N ASP A 130 22.18 -29.17 -18.97
CA ASP A 130 21.59 -28.64 -17.74
C ASP A 130 20.61 -27.48 -18.00
N HIS A 131 20.44 -27.07 -19.26
CA HIS A 131 19.62 -25.91 -19.63
C HIS A 131 18.16 -26.05 -19.19
N HIS A 132 17.61 -27.26 -19.07
CA HIS A 132 16.23 -27.49 -18.61
C HIS A 132 15.96 -27.03 -17.17
N TYR A 133 17.00 -26.79 -16.36
CA TYR A 133 16.85 -26.29 -14.99
C TYR A 133 16.62 -24.77 -14.89
N TRP A 134 16.61 -24.05 -16.02
CA TRP A 134 16.45 -22.60 -16.04
C TRP A 134 15.20 -22.07 -15.29
N PRO A 135 14.00 -22.72 -15.32
CA PRO A 135 12.83 -22.19 -14.61
C PRO A 135 12.99 -22.29 -13.09
N ARG A 136 13.65 -23.35 -12.61
CA ARG A 136 13.96 -23.55 -11.19
C ARG A 136 14.95 -22.50 -10.72
N ARG A 137 15.97 -22.20 -11.53
CA ARG A 137 16.93 -21.12 -11.27
C ARG A 137 16.23 -19.76 -11.22
N LEU A 138 15.32 -19.48 -12.15
CA LEU A 138 14.53 -18.26 -12.15
C LEU A 138 13.74 -18.09 -10.85
N GLY A 139 13.02 -19.13 -10.43
CA GLY A 139 12.28 -19.13 -9.16
C GLY A 139 13.20 -18.94 -7.96
N TYR A 140 14.35 -19.60 -7.95
CA TYR A 140 15.37 -19.45 -6.92
C TYR A 140 15.90 -18.02 -6.85
N THR A 141 16.38 -17.46 -7.96
CA THR A 141 16.93 -16.11 -8.06
C THR A 141 15.90 -15.05 -7.64
N LEU A 142 14.62 -15.26 -7.93
CA LEU A 142 13.56 -14.35 -7.47
C LEU A 142 13.27 -14.50 -5.98
N ALA A 143 13.26 -15.73 -5.45
CA ALA A 143 12.98 -16.00 -4.05
C ALA A 143 14.12 -15.56 -3.13
N THR A 144 15.38 -15.82 -3.48
CA THR A 144 16.52 -15.50 -2.61
C THR A 144 17.00 -14.07 -2.71
N ARG A 145 16.39 -13.24 -3.57
CA ARG A 145 16.79 -11.85 -3.74
C ARG A 145 16.16 -10.97 -2.68
N THR A 146 16.95 -10.74 -1.65
CA THR A 146 16.56 -10.04 -0.42
C THR A 146 16.64 -8.52 -0.53
N ASP A 147 17.49 -8.01 -1.42
CA ASP A 147 17.72 -6.57 -1.60
C ASP A 147 16.51 -5.85 -2.22
N VAL A 148 15.75 -6.57 -3.04
CA VAL A 148 14.55 -6.06 -3.69
C VAL A 148 13.42 -7.06 -3.45
N PRO A 149 12.57 -6.86 -2.43
CA PRO A 149 11.53 -7.80 -2.04
C PRO A 149 10.36 -7.79 -3.03
N LEU A 150 10.58 -8.31 -4.24
CA LEU A 150 9.69 -8.16 -5.40
C LEU A 150 8.26 -8.62 -5.11
N ALA A 151 8.11 -9.76 -4.43
CA ALA A 151 6.81 -10.29 -4.05
C ALA A 151 6.05 -9.32 -3.12
N GLN A 152 6.73 -8.76 -2.12
CA GLN A 152 6.14 -7.82 -1.18
C GLN A 152 5.86 -6.46 -1.83
N THR A 153 6.75 -5.96 -2.68
CA THR A 153 6.56 -4.72 -3.45
C THR A 153 5.35 -4.83 -4.36
N LEU A 154 5.20 -5.95 -5.08
CA LEU A 154 4.06 -6.22 -5.94
C LEU A 154 2.76 -6.32 -5.12
N ALA A 155 2.78 -7.10 -4.02
CA ALA A 155 1.62 -7.23 -3.13
C ALA A 155 1.19 -5.88 -2.54
N ALA A 156 2.15 -5.06 -2.10
CA ALA A 156 1.89 -3.70 -1.61
C ALA A 156 1.28 -2.82 -2.72
N GLY A 157 1.83 -2.86 -3.94
CA GLY A 157 1.30 -2.14 -5.10
C GLY A 157 -0.15 -2.53 -5.42
N VAL A 158 -0.46 -3.82 -5.42
CA VAL A 158 -1.83 -4.32 -5.60
C VAL A 158 -2.76 -3.85 -4.47
N ALA A 159 -2.30 -3.93 -3.22
CA ALA A 159 -3.07 -3.45 -2.07
C ALA A 159 -3.41 -1.94 -2.20
N TYR A 160 -2.43 -1.13 -2.61
CA TYR A 160 -2.63 0.29 -2.89
C TYR A 160 -3.69 0.54 -3.97
N LEU A 161 -3.64 -0.20 -5.08
CA LEU A 161 -4.63 -0.09 -6.16
C LEU A 161 -6.04 -0.51 -5.69
N MET A 162 -6.15 -1.60 -4.93
CA MET A 162 -7.42 -2.07 -4.38
C MET A 162 -8.04 -1.07 -3.39
N LEU A 163 -7.23 -0.49 -2.50
CA LEU A 163 -7.69 0.51 -1.54
C LEU A 163 -8.03 1.85 -2.20
N GLY A 164 -7.24 2.27 -3.19
CA GLY A 164 -7.49 3.48 -3.95
C GLY A 164 -8.77 3.45 -4.79
N ARG A 165 -9.24 2.26 -5.20
CA ARG A 165 -10.55 2.10 -5.87
C ARG A 165 -11.71 2.45 -4.95
N ARG A 166 -11.62 2.13 -3.65
CA ARG A 166 -12.70 2.38 -2.68
C ARG A 166 -12.86 3.88 -2.41
N VAL A 167 -11.75 4.58 -2.20
CA VAL A 167 -11.75 6.04 -1.93
C VAL A 167 -12.27 6.87 -3.10
N GLY A 168 -12.07 6.41 -4.34
CA GLY A 168 -12.52 7.12 -5.54
C GLY A 168 -14.04 7.12 -5.72
N VAL A 169 -14.73 6.06 -5.27
CA VAL A 169 -16.20 5.94 -5.37
C VAL A 169 -16.89 6.98 -4.49
N ASP A 170 -16.38 7.18 -3.27
CA ASP A 170 -16.98 8.12 -2.31
C ASP A 170 -16.89 9.58 -2.75
N ARG A 171 -15.86 9.94 -3.55
CA ARG A 171 -15.73 11.31 -4.12
C ARG A 171 -16.49 11.51 -5.42
N ALA A 172 -16.72 10.45 -6.18
CA ALA A 172 -17.35 10.54 -7.49
C ALA A 172 -18.88 10.59 -7.42
N ALA A 173 -19.50 10.32 -6.26
CA ALA A 173 -20.92 10.54 -6.03
C ALA A 173 -21.20 12.05 -6.17
N PRO A 174 -21.71 12.51 -7.33
CA PRO A 174 -22.08 13.90 -7.49
C PRO A 174 -23.23 14.12 -6.51
N SER A 175 -23.20 15.23 -5.78
CA SER A 175 -24.35 15.71 -5.03
C SER A 175 -25.47 16.06 -6.00
N THR A 176 -26.13 15.04 -6.55
CA THR A 176 -27.32 15.12 -7.40
C THR A 176 -28.52 15.67 -6.64
N ASN A 177 -28.38 15.84 -5.31
CA ASN A 177 -29.30 16.55 -4.43
C ASN A 177 -28.72 17.88 -3.90
N GLN A 178 -27.81 18.54 -4.61
CA GLN A 178 -27.65 19.98 -4.39
C GLN A 178 -28.77 20.63 -5.20
N PRO A 179 -29.95 20.94 -4.61
CA PRO A 179 -30.96 21.70 -5.33
C PRO A 179 -30.23 22.92 -5.85
N ALA A 180 -30.41 23.24 -7.13
CA ALA A 180 -29.91 24.46 -7.71
C ALA A 180 -30.20 25.56 -6.69
N GLN A 181 -29.15 26.07 -6.01
CA GLN A 181 -29.29 27.32 -5.33
C GLN A 181 -29.56 28.27 -6.48
N VAL A 182 -30.84 28.54 -6.70
CA VAL A 182 -31.32 29.72 -7.39
C VAL A 182 -30.77 30.83 -6.53
N VAL A 183 -29.53 31.23 -6.83
CA VAL A 183 -28.97 32.48 -6.35
C VAL A 183 -29.85 33.51 -7.02
N ASN A 184 -30.94 33.86 -6.35
CA ASN A 184 -31.64 35.11 -6.61
C ASN A 184 -30.61 36.18 -6.27
N VAL A 185 -29.79 36.52 -7.26
CA VAL A 185 -29.04 37.76 -7.29
C VAL A 185 -30.13 38.82 -7.29
N LEU A 186 -30.49 39.32 -6.10
CA LEU A 186 -31.25 40.55 -5.99
C LEU A 186 -30.39 41.61 -6.68
N VAL A 187 -30.76 41.94 -7.91
CA VAL A 187 -30.26 43.11 -8.62
C VAL A 187 -30.86 44.31 -7.86
N PRO A 188 -30.06 45.14 -7.17
CA PRO A 188 -30.59 46.32 -6.52
C PRO A 188 -31.12 47.28 -7.61
N SER A 189 -32.42 47.52 -7.59
CA SER A 189 -33.18 48.40 -8.49
C SER A 189 -32.96 49.90 -8.22
N SER A 190 -31.80 50.30 -7.71
CA SER A 190 -31.54 51.67 -7.25
C SER A 190 -30.98 52.61 -8.33
N LEU A 191 -31.32 52.43 -9.61
CA LEU A 191 -30.86 53.28 -10.72
C LEU A 191 -32.03 53.81 -11.58
N GLU A 192 -33.10 54.28 -10.92
CA GLU A 192 -34.14 55.08 -11.57
C GLU A 192 -34.39 56.34 -10.73
N LYS A 193 -33.73 57.44 -11.13
CA LYS A 193 -34.03 58.88 -10.91
C LYS A 193 -32.78 59.68 -10.58
N SER A 194 -32.20 60.30 -11.61
CA SER A 194 -31.95 61.76 -11.61
C SER A 194 -31.80 62.28 -13.03
#